data_AF-A0A7Z8Z5Y9-F1
#
_entry.id   AF-A0A7Z8Z5Y9-F1
#
_cell.length_a   1.000
_cell.length_b   1.000
_cell.length_c   1.000
_cell.angle_alpha   90.00
_cell.angle_beta   90.00
_cell.angle_gamma   90.00
#
_symmetry.space_group_name_H-M   'P 1'
#
loop_
_entity.id
_entity.type
_entity.pdbx_description
1 polymer ?
#
loop_
_entity_poly.entity_id
_entity_poly.type
_entity_poly.pdbx_seq_one_letter_code
_entity_poly.pdbx_strand_id
1 'polypeptide(L)'
;MNLHLTESSAVLGMQATAEAERAYWLNRRNDAVKAPEEIDVHAFHEALGLMYPLNWSTSENNEWESFMMAEMYCCDVTEIYARNGAHYYRLRDECQMSHAQIKTRIKEALKLAQK
;
A
#
# COMPACT_ATOMS: atom_id res chain seq x y z
N MET A 1 2.50 17.84 29.35
CA MET A 1 1.93 18.09 28.01
C MET A 1 0.53 17.54 28.03
N ASN A 2 -0.49 18.40 28.06
CA ASN A 2 -1.89 17.97 28.17
C ASN A 2 -2.45 17.85 26.76
N LEU A 3 -2.76 16.62 26.33
CA LEU A 3 -3.37 16.36 25.03
C LEU A 3 -4.87 16.62 25.14
N HIS A 4 -5.37 17.62 24.42
CA HIS A 4 -6.80 17.85 24.25
C HIS A 4 -7.36 16.78 23.29
N LEU A 5 -7.87 15.70 23.86
CA LEU A 5 -8.60 14.66 23.14
C LEU A 5 -10.08 15.05 23.11
N THR A 6 -10.59 15.43 21.93
CA THR A 6 -12.01 15.74 21.69
C THR A 6 -12.87 14.49 21.50
N GLU A 7 -12.25 13.31 21.43
CA GLU A 7 -12.94 12.02 21.42
C GLU A 7 -12.50 11.20 22.62
N SER A 8 -13.47 10.60 23.31
CA SER A 8 -13.25 9.80 24.50
C SER A 8 -12.33 8.61 24.18
N SER A 9 -11.05 8.72 24.52
CA SER A 9 -10.12 7.58 24.54
C SER A 9 -10.36 6.64 25.74
N ALA A 10 -11.48 6.79 26.45
CA ALA A 10 -11.76 6.09 27.71
C ALA A 10 -12.37 4.69 27.49
N VAL A 11 -11.83 3.90 26.57
CA VAL A 11 -11.87 2.43 26.65
C VAL A 11 -10.45 1.85 26.70
N LEU A 12 -9.41 2.68 26.84
CA LEU A 12 -8.11 2.20 27.31
C LEU A 12 -8.14 2.11 28.84
N GLY A 13 -8.50 0.95 29.39
CA GLY A 13 -8.20 0.72 30.81
C GLY A 13 -8.79 -0.52 31.48
N MET A 14 -9.91 -1.08 31.03
CA MET A 14 -10.56 -2.15 31.83
C MET A 14 -10.99 -3.41 31.06
N GLN A 15 -10.93 -3.43 29.72
CA GLN A 15 -11.25 -4.62 28.90
C GLN A 15 -10.46 -4.69 27.58
N ALA A 16 -9.14 -4.44 27.60
CA ALA A 16 -8.28 -4.69 26.44
C ALA A 16 -8.02 -6.21 26.33
N THR A 17 -9.00 -6.96 25.80
CA THR A 17 -8.75 -8.37 25.48
C THR A 17 -7.84 -8.47 24.27
N ALA A 18 -7.12 -9.58 24.13
CA ALA A 18 -6.26 -9.82 22.97
C ALA A 18 -7.03 -9.72 21.64
N GLU A 19 -8.32 -10.07 21.65
CA GLU A 19 -9.22 -9.94 20.50
C GLU A 19 -9.52 -8.48 20.15
N ALA A 20 -9.76 -7.63 21.15
CA ALA A 20 -10.03 -6.21 20.93
C ALA A 20 -8.80 -5.49 20.35
N GLU A 21 -7.60 -5.79 20.85
CA GLU A 21 -6.35 -5.26 20.31
C GLU A 21 -6.08 -5.78 18.89
N ARG A 22 -6.31 -7.07 18.64
CA ARG A 22 -6.19 -7.65 17.30
C ARG A 22 -7.14 -6.97 16.32
N ALA A 23 -8.40 -6.77 16.68
CA ALA A 23 -9.37 -6.09 15.84
C ALA A 23 -8.96 -4.66 15.53
N TYR A 24 -8.45 -3.92 16.52
CA TYR A 24 -7.92 -2.57 16.34
C TYR A 24 -6.80 -2.52 15.27
N TRP A 25 -5.80 -3.39 15.40
CA TRP A 25 -4.68 -3.42 14.44
C TRP A 25 -5.09 -3.89 13.05
N LEU A 26 -6.02 -4.85 12.94
CA LEU A 26 -6.56 -5.30 11.66
C LEU A 26 -7.35 -4.20 10.95
N ASN A 27 -8.16 -3.43 11.66
CA ASN A 27 -8.88 -2.30 11.08
C ASN A 27 -7.90 -1.25 10.54
N ARG A 28 -6.89 -0.89 11.34
CA ARG A 28 -5.88 0.09 10.94
C ARG A 28 -5.03 -0.39 9.75
N ARG A 29 -4.71 -1.69 9.69
CA ARG A 29 -4.08 -2.33 8.52
C ARG A 29 -4.95 -2.17 7.28
N ASN A 30 -6.24 -2.48 7.38
CA ASN A 30 -7.16 -2.38 6.25
C ASN A 30 -7.34 -0.93 5.77
N ASP A 31 -7.41 0.02 6.70
CA ASP A 31 -7.50 1.46 6.39
C ASP A 31 -6.22 2.02 5.75
N ALA A 32 -5.08 1.34 5.95
CA ALA A 32 -3.83 1.74 5.33
C ALA A 32 -3.79 1.43 3.83
N VAL A 33 -4.54 0.44 3.35
CA VAL A 33 -4.60 0.03 1.94
C VAL A 33 -5.13 1.19 1.10
N LYS A 34 -4.43 1.49 -0.01
CA LYS A 34 -4.80 2.56 -0.93
C LYS A 34 -4.92 2.02 -2.34
N ALA A 35 -6.01 2.40 -3.00
CA ALA A 35 -6.23 2.08 -4.40
C ALA A 35 -5.09 2.66 -5.27
N PRO A 36 -4.82 2.04 -6.43
CA PRO A 36 -3.86 2.57 -7.39
C PRO A 36 -4.20 4.00 -7.82
N GLU A 37 -3.19 4.86 -7.78
CA GLU A 37 -3.22 6.21 -8.34
C GLU A 37 -2.11 6.35 -9.39
N GLU A 38 -2.38 7.09 -10.45
CA GLU A 38 -1.39 7.39 -11.47
C GLU A 38 -0.40 8.45 -10.94
N ILE A 39 0.89 8.21 -11.16
CA ILE A 39 1.99 9.09 -10.76
C ILE A 39 2.86 9.43 -11.97
N ASP A 40 3.69 10.44 -11.84
CA ASP A 40 4.68 10.76 -12.87
C ASP A 40 5.91 9.84 -12.80
N VAL A 41 6.70 9.87 -13.88
CA VAL A 41 7.91 9.07 -14.04
C VAL A 41 9.01 9.40 -13.02
N HIS A 42 9.08 10.65 -12.54
CA HIS A 42 10.08 11.05 -11.56
C HIS A 42 9.76 10.44 -10.20
N ALA A 43 8.50 10.51 -9.75
CA ALA A 43 8.06 9.90 -8.49
C ALA A 43 8.38 8.40 -8.43
N PHE A 44 8.22 7.68 -9.56
CA PHE A 44 8.58 6.25 -9.64
C PHE A 44 10.08 6.02 -9.48
N HIS A 45 10.92 6.77 -10.20
CA HIS A 45 12.38 6.59 -10.14
C HIS A 45 12.99 7.15 -8.85
N GLU A 46 12.40 8.17 -8.23
CA GLU A 46 12.77 8.66 -6.91
C GLU A 46 12.54 7.58 -5.85
N ALA A 47 11.37 6.92 -5.88
CA ALA A 47 11.09 5.80 -4.97
C ALA A 47 12.06 4.63 -5.19
N LEU A 48 12.35 4.30 -6.46
CA LEU A 48 13.30 3.25 -6.82
C LEU A 48 14.74 3.57 -6.34
N GLY A 49 15.11 4.85 -6.31
CA GLY A 49 16.41 5.33 -5.85
C GLY A 49 16.52 5.51 -4.34
N LEU A 50 15.41 5.50 -3.60
CA LEU A 50 15.40 5.76 -2.16
C LEU A 50 15.97 4.60 -1.35
N MET A 51 15.67 3.36 -1.72
CA MET A 51 16.15 2.15 -1.05
C MET A 51 16.07 0.93 -1.97
N TYR A 52 16.68 -0.18 -1.54
CA TYR A 52 16.66 -1.42 -2.31
C TYR A 52 15.22 -1.93 -2.51
N PRO A 53 14.76 -2.12 -3.76
CA PRO A 53 13.40 -2.58 -4.05
C PRO A 53 13.20 -4.05 -3.69
N LEU A 54 12.07 -4.37 -3.06
CA LEU A 54 11.66 -5.74 -2.79
C LEU A 54 10.74 -6.26 -3.91
N ASN A 55 10.77 -7.58 -4.12
CA ASN A 55 9.89 -8.29 -5.06
C ASN A 55 9.84 -7.65 -6.47
N TRP A 56 10.97 -7.10 -6.93
CA TRP A 56 11.06 -6.51 -8.25
C TRP A 56 10.82 -7.57 -9.32
N SER A 57 9.83 -7.32 -10.18
CA SER A 57 9.46 -8.21 -11.27
C SER A 57 9.08 -7.42 -12.52
N THR A 58 9.36 -8.01 -13.69
CA THR A 58 9.02 -7.47 -15.00
C THR A 58 8.29 -8.53 -15.84
N SER A 59 7.49 -8.11 -16.83
CA SER A 59 6.96 -9.04 -17.83
C SER A 59 7.98 -9.36 -18.93
N GLU A 60 7.78 -10.48 -19.63
CA GLU A 60 8.67 -10.94 -20.72
C GLU A 60 8.90 -9.89 -21.82
N ASN A 61 7.88 -9.07 -22.12
CA ASN A 61 7.93 -7.99 -23.09
C ASN A 61 8.37 -6.63 -22.52
N ASN A 62 8.75 -6.57 -21.24
CA ASN A 62 9.09 -5.35 -20.50
C ASN A 62 8.00 -4.27 -20.51
N GLU A 63 6.75 -4.64 -20.80
CA GLU A 63 5.59 -3.73 -20.73
C GLU A 63 5.22 -3.40 -19.29
N TRP A 64 5.32 -4.41 -18.42
CA TRP A 64 5.02 -4.29 -17.01
C TRP A 64 6.26 -4.43 -16.16
N GLU A 65 6.30 -3.63 -15.11
CA GLU A 65 7.32 -3.66 -14.08
C GLU A 65 6.68 -3.29 -12.75
N SER A 66 7.11 -3.91 -11.66
CA SER A 66 6.69 -3.50 -10.33
C SER A 66 7.75 -3.81 -9.29
N PHE A 67 7.76 -3.03 -8.22
CA PHE A 67 8.52 -3.30 -7.01
C PHE A 67 7.76 -2.82 -5.77
N MET A 68 8.24 -3.23 -4.61
CA MET A 68 7.71 -2.83 -3.30
C MET A 68 8.78 -2.11 -2.50
N MET A 69 8.36 -1.15 -1.68
CA MET A 69 9.25 -0.55 -0.70
C MET A 69 9.58 -1.56 0.41
N ALA A 70 10.81 -1.49 0.92
CA ALA A 70 11.22 -2.31 2.05
C ALA A 70 10.60 -1.82 3.38
N GLU A 71 10.20 -0.55 3.45
CA GLU A 71 9.49 0.02 4.60
C GLU A 71 8.02 -0.43 4.62
N MET A 72 7.60 -1.00 5.76
CA MET A 72 6.18 -1.32 6.00
C MET A 72 5.47 -0.09 6.55
N TYR A 73 4.36 0.29 5.92
CA TYR A 73 3.55 1.43 6.34
C TYR A 73 2.69 1.09 7.58
N CYS A 74 2.03 -0.07 7.56
CA CYS A 74 1.22 -0.56 8.68
C CYS A 74 1.14 -2.09 8.64
N CYS A 75 1.67 -2.77 9.65
CA CYS A 75 1.76 -4.23 9.69
C CYS A 75 2.51 -4.77 8.47
N ASP A 76 1.82 -5.47 7.57
CA ASP A 76 2.30 -6.07 6.34
C ASP A 76 1.88 -5.29 5.09
N VAL A 77 1.40 -4.06 5.25
CA VAL A 77 1.05 -3.15 4.15
C VAL A 77 2.26 -2.28 3.81
N THR A 78 2.63 -2.23 2.53
CA THR A 78 3.75 -1.44 1.99
C THR A 78 3.32 -0.60 0.78
N GLU A 79 4.11 0.42 0.46
CA GLU A 79 3.98 1.15 -0.81
C GLU A 79 4.51 0.28 -1.96
N ILE A 80 3.71 0.17 -3.01
CA ILE A 80 3.99 -0.62 -4.20
C ILE A 80 3.99 0.33 -5.39
N TYR A 81 4.98 0.17 -6.26
CA TYR A 81 5.13 0.95 -7.47
C TYR A 81 5.05 0.02 -8.67
N ALA A 82 4.35 0.47 -9.72
CA ALA A 82 4.23 -0.29 -10.95
C ALA A 82 4.27 0.62 -12.18
N ARG A 83 4.78 0.09 -13.29
CA ARG A 83 4.78 0.70 -14.61
C ARG A 83 4.01 -0.21 -15.57
N ASN A 84 3.20 0.40 -16.43
CA ASN A 84 2.53 -0.22 -17.57
C ASN A 84 2.78 0.62 -18.82
N GLY A 85 3.72 0.21 -19.66
CA GLY A 85 4.18 1.02 -20.80
C GLY A 85 4.74 2.37 -20.33
N ALA A 86 4.05 3.46 -20.67
CA ALA A 86 4.39 4.84 -20.30
C ALA A 86 3.64 5.37 -19.06
N HIS A 87 2.76 4.55 -18.45
CA HIS A 87 1.99 4.94 -17.28
C HIS A 87 2.60 4.36 -16.01
N TYR A 88 2.65 5.16 -14.95
CA TYR A 88 3.24 4.79 -13.67
C TYR A 88 2.18 4.89 -12.58
N TYR A 89 2.24 3.98 -11.61
CA TYR A 89 1.24 3.83 -10.57
C TYR A 89 1.90 3.67 -9.21
N ARG A 90 1.28 4.28 -8.21
CA ARG A 90 1.50 3.98 -6.79
C ARG A 90 0.24 3.36 -6.21
N LEU A 91 0.39 2.33 -5.39
CA LEU A 91 -0.68 1.78 -4.57
C LEU A 91 -0.09 1.38 -3.21
N ARG A 92 -0.96 1.21 -2.21
CA ARG A 92 -0.53 0.66 -0.93
C ARG A 92 -1.30 -0.59 -0.61
N ASP A 93 -0.61 -1.71 -0.43
CA ASP A 93 -1.24 -3.00 -0.24
C ASP A 93 -0.28 -4.01 0.40
N GLU A 94 -0.70 -5.27 0.52
CA GLU A 94 0.04 -6.33 1.20
C GLU A 94 1.40 -6.62 0.55
N CYS A 95 2.46 -6.72 1.37
CA CYS A 95 3.84 -6.96 0.92
C CYS A 95 4.08 -8.35 0.30
N GLN A 96 3.09 -9.24 0.37
CA GLN A 96 3.11 -10.58 -0.22
C GLN A 96 2.46 -10.65 -1.60
N MET A 97 1.91 -9.54 -2.11
CA MET A 97 1.28 -9.52 -3.43
C MET A 97 2.27 -9.93 -4.54
N SER A 98 1.83 -10.85 -5.39
CA SER A 98 2.56 -11.20 -6.61
C SER A 98 2.44 -10.11 -7.67
N HIS A 99 3.39 -10.08 -8.60
CA HIS A 99 3.34 -9.20 -9.78
C HIS A 99 2.02 -9.34 -10.57
N ALA A 100 1.44 -10.54 -10.65
CA ALA A 100 0.15 -10.78 -11.29
C ALA A 100 -1.02 -10.14 -10.53
N GLN A 101 -1.04 -10.23 -9.20
CA GLN A 101 -2.09 -9.61 -8.37
C GLN A 101 -2.03 -8.08 -8.45
N ILE A 102 -0.82 -7.49 -8.48
CA ILE A 102 -0.62 -6.04 -8.62
C ILE A 102 -1.21 -5.55 -9.96
N LYS A 103 -0.91 -6.24 -11.07
CA LYS A 103 -1.49 -5.94 -12.39
C LYS A 103 -3.01 -5.98 -12.38
N THR A 104 -3.59 -7.01 -11.77
CA THR A 104 -5.04 -7.15 -11.68
C THR A 104 -5.65 -5.98 -10.92
N ARG A 105 -5.09 -5.61 -9.76
CA ARG A 105 -5.59 -4.49 -8.95
C ARG A 105 -5.55 -3.16 -9.72
N ILE A 106 -4.47 -2.89 -10.45
CA ILE A 106 -4.36 -1.70 -11.31
C ILE A 106 -5.40 -1.72 -12.43
N LYS A 107 -5.55 -2.84 -13.13
CA LYS A 107 -6.55 -2.96 -14.20
C LYS A 107 -7.98 -2.80 -13.69
N GLU A 108 -8.30 -3.29 -12.49
CA GLU A 108 -9.60 -3.11 -11.86
C GLU A 108 -9.86 -1.64 -11.50
N ALA A 109 -8.88 -0.96 -10.92
CA ALA A 109 -8.98 0.47 -10.59
C ALA A 109 -9.20 1.32 -11.86
N LEU A 110 -8.48 1.04 -12.94
CA LEU A 110 -8.66 1.73 -14.22
C LEU A 110 -10.05 1.51 -14.82
N LYS A 111 -10.60 0.29 -14.73
CA LYS A 111 -11.97 -0.01 -15.19
C LYS A 111 -13.02 0.72 -14.36
N LEU A 112 -12.79 0.90 -13.06
CA LEU A 112 -13.69 1.64 -12.17
C LEU A 112 -13.66 3.14 -12.47
N ALA A 113 -12.50 3.71 -12.78
CA ALA A 113 -12.36 5.13 -13.13
C ALA A 113 -13.01 5.51 -14.48
N GLN A 114 -13.29 4.54 -15.35
CA GLN A 114 -13.93 4.75 -16.66
C GLN A 114 -15.46 4.65 -16.64
N LYS A 115 -16.07 4.28 -15.50
CA LYS A 115 -17.52 4.18 -15.32
C LYS A 115 -18.07 5.43 -14.66
#